data_AF-A0A0S9E752-F1
#
_entry.id   AF-A0A0S9E752-F1
#
_cell.length_a   1.000
_cell.length_b   1.000
_cell.length_c   1.000
_cell.angle_alpha   90.00
_cell.angle_beta   90.00
_cell.angle_gamma   90.00
#
_symmetry.space_group_name_H-M   'P 1'
#
loop_
_entity.id
_entity.type
_entity.pdbx_description
1 polymer ?
#
loop_
_entity_poly.entity_id
_entity_poly.type
_entity_poly.pdbx_seq_one_letter_code
_entity_poly.pdbx_strand_id
1 'polypeptide(L)'
;MLAVAALHMGYALVVFTEPLREIVRRGVLASVRHDPQIGAVVWFVLFGLLFALLAWVVLQLERHGGAAAAATQRPLGVGLLALAVLGIVLMPPSGFWLVLPPALALCAARPTAFTPDRRDSGKAAP
;
A
#
# COMPACT_ATOMS: atom_id res chain seq x y z
N MET A 1 3.40 -8.78 10.02
CA MET A 1 3.44 -8.00 8.76
C MET A 1 4.73 -7.20 8.61
N LEU A 2 5.15 -6.41 9.60
CA LEU A 2 6.36 -5.59 9.51
C LEU A 2 7.65 -6.39 9.20
N ALA A 3 7.84 -7.54 9.85
CA ALA A 3 8.96 -8.44 9.57
C ALA A 3 8.96 -8.97 8.12
N VAL A 4 7.78 -9.28 7.57
CA VAL A 4 7.63 -9.76 6.19
C VAL A 4 7.97 -8.65 5.20
N ALA A 5 7.53 -7.41 5.47
CA ALA A 5 7.89 -6.25 4.66
C ALA A 5 9.39 -5.97 4.69
N ALA A 6 10.01 -6.03 5.87
CA ALA A 6 11.44 -5.84 6.04
C ALA A 6 12.25 -6.93 5.33
N LEU A 7 11.82 -8.19 5.40
CA LEU A 7 12.45 -9.29 4.68
C LEU A 7 12.33 -9.12 3.17
N HIS A 8 11.14 -8.76 2.66
CA HIS A 8 10.96 -8.47 1.23
C HIS A 8 11.87 -7.32 0.79
N MET A 9 11.92 -6.23 1.54
CA MET A 9 12.77 -5.09 1.16
C MET A 9 14.26 -5.37 1.27
N GLY A 10 14.68 -6.00 2.37
CA GLY A 10 16.08 -6.38 2.59
C GLY A 10 16.55 -7.38 1.55
N TYR A 11 15.74 -8.42 1.26
CA TYR A 11 16.07 -9.41 0.24
C TYR A 11 16.16 -8.77 -1.14
N ALA A 12 15.21 -7.89 -1.49
CA ALA A 12 15.25 -7.22 -2.78
C ALA A 12 16.50 -6.35 -2.95
N LEU A 13 16.89 -5.63 -1.89
CA LEU A 13 18.04 -4.75 -1.92
C LEU A 13 19.36 -5.52 -1.95
N VAL A 14 19.44 -6.72 -1.34
CA VAL A 14 20.66 -7.52 -1.33
C VAL A 14 20.81 -8.36 -2.61
N VAL A 15 19.71 -8.96 -3.08
CA VAL A 15 19.75 -9.97 -4.15
C VAL A 15 19.48 -9.35 -5.53
N PHE A 16 18.68 -8.28 -5.61
CA PHE A 16 18.29 -7.67 -6.87
C PHE A 16 18.94 -6.30 -7.14
N THR A 17 20.07 -6.01 -6.50
CA THR A 17 20.89 -4.79 -6.72
C THR A 17 21.26 -4.57 -8.19
N GLU A 18 21.80 -5.60 -8.84
CA GLU A 18 22.20 -5.54 -10.26
C GLU A 18 21.00 -5.30 -11.18
N PRO A 19 19.89 -6.09 -11.09
CA PRO A 19 18.63 -5.79 -11.77
C PRO A 19 18.11 -4.37 -11.52
N LEU A 20 18.15 -3.86 -10.28
CA LEU A 20 17.70 -2.50 -9.94
C LEU A 20 18.54 -1.44 -10.64
N ARG A 21 19.87 -1.60 -10.66
CA ARG A 21 20.78 -0.70 -11.39
C ARG A 21 20.49 -0.73 -12.89
N GLU A 22 20.17 -1.89 -13.44
CA GLU A 22 19.83 -2.01 -14.86
C GLU A 22 18.55 -1.26 -15.21
N ILE A 23 17.53 -1.31 -14.33
CA ILE A 23 16.29 -0.53 -14.48
C ILE A 23 16.60 0.97 -14.49
N VAL A 24 17.43 1.45 -13.57
CA VAL A 24 17.82 2.87 -13.50
C VAL A 24 18.63 3.29 -14.73
N ARG A 25 19.53 2.41 -15.23
CA ARG A 25 20.40 2.69 -16.37
C ARG A 25 19.66 2.65 -17.72
N ARG A 26 18.70 1.75 -17.88
CA ARG A 26 17.91 1.60 -19.13
C ARG A 26 16.73 2.57 -19.24
N GLY A 27 16.42 3.28 -18.16
CA GLY A 27 15.26 4.16 -18.07
C GLY A 27 14.08 3.44 -17.41
N VAL A 28 13.56 4.04 -16.34
CA VAL A 28 12.49 3.51 -15.48
C VAL A 28 11.16 3.33 -16.23
N LEU A 29 11.01 3.99 -17.38
CA LEU A 29 9.82 3.91 -18.22
C LEU A 29 9.81 2.63 -19.04
N ALA A 30 8.96 1.68 -18.64
CA ALA A 30 8.70 0.42 -19.35
C ALA A 30 9.89 -0.53 -19.57
N SER A 31 10.88 -0.48 -18.68
CA SER A 31 12.03 -1.38 -18.64
C SER A 31 11.66 -2.87 -18.54
N VAL A 32 10.46 -3.22 -18.05
CA VAL A 32 9.98 -4.61 -17.95
C VAL A 32 9.62 -5.23 -19.31
N ARG A 33 9.38 -4.43 -20.36
CA ARG A 33 8.89 -4.95 -21.65
C ARG A 33 9.81 -5.99 -22.31
N HIS A 34 11.09 -6.03 -21.93
CA HIS A 34 12.11 -6.86 -22.59
C HIS A 34 12.66 -7.98 -21.69
N ASP A 35 12.40 -7.99 -20.38
CA ASP A 35 12.98 -8.97 -19.45
C ASP A 35 11.97 -9.39 -18.36
N PRO A 36 11.46 -10.65 -18.40
CA PRO A 36 10.56 -11.19 -17.38
C PRO A 36 11.15 -11.19 -15.97
N GLN A 37 12.48 -11.31 -15.84
CA GLN A 37 13.18 -11.34 -14.56
C GLN A 37 13.12 -9.96 -13.88
N ILE A 38 13.25 -8.89 -14.67
CA ILE A 38 13.09 -7.50 -14.21
C ILE A 38 11.65 -7.25 -13.74
N GLY A 39 10.66 -7.83 -14.41
CA GLY A 39 9.26 -7.78 -13.97
C GLY A 39 9.05 -8.42 -12.60
N ALA A 40 9.63 -9.60 -12.36
CA ALA A 40 9.54 -10.29 -11.07
C ALA A 40 10.17 -9.46 -9.93
N VAL A 41 11.30 -8.81 -10.17
CA VAL A 41 11.96 -7.92 -9.20
C VAL A 41 11.09 -6.72 -8.86
N VAL A 42 10.53 -6.05 -9.87
CA VAL A 42 9.60 -4.92 -9.68
C VAL A 42 8.40 -5.35 -8.84
N TRP A 43 7.81 -6.51 -9.16
CA TRP A 43 6.68 -7.06 -8.41
C TRP A 43 7.04 -7.33 -6.95
N PHE A 44 8.20 -7.93 -6.72
CA PHE A 44 8.70 -8.24 -5.38
C PHE A 44 8.89 -6.98 -4.53
N VAL A 45 9.41 -5.90 -5.13
CA VAL A 45 9.55 -4.58 -4.48
C VAL A 45 8.18 -3.97 -4.16
N LEU A 46 7.25 -3.97 -5.12
CA LEU A 46 5.90 -3.40 -4.94
C LEU A 46 5.11 -4.14 -3.85
N PHE A 47 5.25 -5.47 -3.76
CA PHE A 47 4.68 -6.26 -2.67
C PHE A 47 5.31 -5.93 -1.32
N GLY A 48 6.63 -5.70 -1.28
CA GLY A 48 7.30 -5.22 -0.07
C GLY A 48 6.73 -3.89 0.43
N LEU A 49 6.52 -2.92 -0.47
CA LEU A 49 5.88 -1.64 -0.15
C LEU A 49 4.42 -1.83 0.29
N LEU A 50 3.66 -2.71 -0.37
CA LEU A 50 2.28 -3.02 0.00
C LEU A 50 2.21 -3.59 1.43
N PHE A 51 3.09 -4.52 1.78
CA PHE A 51 3.15 -5.07 3.13
C PHE A 51 3.59 -4.03 4.17
N ALA A 52 4.48 -3.11 3.81
CA ALA A 52 4.86 -2.01 4.71
C ALA A 52 3.66 -1.08 4.97
N LEU A 53 2.91 -0.73 3.91
CA LEU A 53 1.70 0.07 4.01
C LEU A 53 0.64 -0.64 4.89
N LEU A 54 0.46 -1.94 4.69
CA LEU A 54 -0.49 -2.75 5.46
C LEU A 54 -0.06 -2.88 6.91
N ALA A 55 1.23 -3.11 7.17
CA ALA A 55 1.78 -3.15 8.52
C ALA A 55 1.56 -1.83 9.25
N TRP A 56 1.74 -0.70 8.56
CA TRP A 56 1.47 0.62 9.12
C TRP A 56 0.00 0.81 9.50
N VAL A 57 -0.94 0.42 8.62
CA VAL A 57 -2.38 0.51 8.91
C VAL A 57 -2.76 -0.37 10.11
N VAL A 58 -2.25 -1.59 10.19
CA VAL A 58 -2.49 -2.48 11.32
C VAL A 58 -1.97 -1.85 12.62
N LEU A 59 -0.75 -1.29 12.60
CA LEU A 59 -0.17 -0.64 13.77
C LEU A 59 -0.98 0.57 14.23
N GLN A 60 -1.51 1.37 13.30
CA GLN A 60 -2.38 2.50 13.63
C GLN A 60 -3.70 2.02 14.26
N LEU A 61 -4.27 0.93 13.75
CA LEU A 61 -5.51 0.36 14.27
C LEU A 61 -5.32 -0.24 15.66
N GLU A 62 -4.20 -0.93 15.91
CA GLU A 62 -3.81 -1.48 17.21
C GLU A 62 -3.59 -0.36 18.25
N ARG A 63 -2.93 0.73 17.85
CA ARG A 63 -2.56 1.82 18.78
C ARG A 63 -3.70 2.77 19.11
N HIS A 64 -4.64 2.97 18.19
CA HIS A 64 -5.62 4.06 18.28
C HIS A 64 -7.09 3.59 18.08
N GLY A 65 -7.32 2.29 17.90
CA GLY A 65 -8.65 1.69 17.80
C GLY A 65 -9.48 2.19 16.60
N GLY A 66 -10.81 2.10 16.70
CA GLY A 66 -11.72 2.43 15.59
C GLY A 66 -11.69 3.90 15.13
N ALA A 67 -11.31 4.84 16.00
CA ALA A 67 -11.14 6.25 15.63
C ALA A 67 -9.95 6.45 14.67
N ALA A 68 -8.95 5.56 14.71
CA ALA A 68 -7.80 5.58 13.81
C ALA A 68 -8.17 5.23 12.37
N ALA A 69 -9.20 4.41 12.17
CA ALA A 69 -9.60 3.94 10.85
C ALA A 69 -9.95 5.14 9.95
N ALA A 70 -10.68 6.12 10.49
CA ALA A 70 -11.06 7.32 9.77
C ALA A 70 -9.87 8.24 9.44
N ALA A 71 -8.89 8.35 10.36
CA ALA A 71 -7.68 9.13 10.14
C ALA A 71 -6.69 8.45 9.15
N THR A 72 -6.73 7.12 9.07
CA THR A 72 -5.79 6.32 8.28
C THR A 72 -6.27 6.09 6.83
N GLN A 73 -7.56 6.31 6.54
CA GLN A 73 -8.15 6.12 5.20
C GLN A 73 -7.48 6.93 4.09
N ARG A 74 -7.32 8.25 4.28
CA ARG A 74 -6.67 9.12 3.30
C ARG A 74 -5.20 8.75 3.03
N PRO A 75 -4.32 8.64 4.04
CA PRO A 75 -2.93 8.30 3.79
C PRO A 75 -2.76 6.89 3.22
N LEU A 76 -3.64 5.93 3.57
CA LEU A 76 -3.69 4.63 2.90
C LEU A 76 -4.04 4.77 1.41
N GLY A 77 -5.07 5.56 1.08
CA GLY A 77 -5.45 5.84 -0.31
C GLY A 77 -4.32 6.47 -1.11
N VAL A 78 -3.61 7.46 -0.55
CA VAL A 78 -2.45 8.10 -1.18
C VAL A 78 -1.31 7.10 -1.38
N GLY A 79 -1.03 6.25 -0.38
CA GLY A 79 -0.02 5.20 -0.48
C GLY A 79 -0.33 4.19 -1.59
N LEU A 80 -1.59 3.76 -1.70
CA LEU A 80 -2.05 2.88 -2.78
C LEU A 80 -1.99 3.57 -4.15
N LEU A 81 -2.31 4.86 -4.23
CA LEU A 81 -2.21 5.63 -5.46
C LEU A 81 -0.76 5.74 -5.93
N ALA A 82 0.17 6.05 -5.01
CA ALA A 82 1.60 6.09 -5.29
C ALA A 82 2.11 4.73 -5.77
N LEU A 83 1.67 3.64 -5.14
CA LEU A 83 2.02 2.28 -5.53
C LEU A 83 1.48 1.93 -6.93
N ALA A 84 0.25 2.34 -7.24
CA ALA A 84 -0.37 2.15 -8.54
C ALA A 84 0.38 2.92 -9.64
N VAL A 85 0.69 4.20 -9.40
CA VAL A 85 1.48 5.02 -10.35
C VAL A 85 2.86 4.41 -10.57
N LEU A 86 3.54 3.99 -9.49
CA LEU A 86 4.85 3.35 -9.59
C LEU A 86 4.78 2.05 -10.40
N GLY A 87 3.78 1.21 -10.14
CA GLY A 87 3.54 -0.03 -10.90
C GLY A 87 3.19 0.21 -12.37
N ILE A 88 2.41 1.25 -12.68
CA ILE A 88 2.09 1.67 -14.05
C ILE A 88 3.33 2.14 -14.80
N VAL A 89 4.17 2.98 -14.17
CA VAL A 89 5.39 3.53 -14.77
C VAL A 89 6.41 2.43 -15.04
N LEU A 90 6.61 1.53 -14.08
CA LEU A 90 7.56 0.43 -14.17
C LEU A 90 7.07 -0.68 -15.12
N MET A 91 5.78 -1.02 -15.06
CA MET A 91 5.20 -2.17 -15.75
C MET A 91 3.76 -1.88 -16.23
N PRO A 92 3.60 -1.14 -17.34
CA PRO A 92 2.27 -0.73 -17.84
C PRO A 92 1.26 -1.88 -18.06
N PRO A 93 1.62 -3.07 -18.57
CA PRO A 93 0.67 -4.17 -18.83
C PRO A 93 0.20 -4.93 -17.58
N SER A 94 0.75 -4.65 -16.40
CA SER A 94 0.55 -5.42 -15.16
C SER A 94 -0.87 -5.38 -14.56
N GLY A 95 -1.71 -4.44 -15.00
CA GLY A 95 -3.05 -4.26 -14.44
C GLY A 95 -3.11 -3.34 -13.20
N PHE A 96 -2.03 -2.66 -12.82
CA PHE A 96 -2.02 -1.71 -11.68
C PHE A 96 -3.07 -0.58 -11.79
N TRP A 97 -3.57 -0.29 -12.99
CA TRP A 97 -4.71 0.60 -13.24
C TRP A 97 -5.97 0.23 -12.43
N LEU A 98 -6.16 -1.07 -12.12
CA LEU A 98 -7.29 -1.56 -11.31
C LEU A 98 -7.20 -1.15 -9.83
N VAL A 99 -6.03 -0.71 -9.37
CA VAL A 99 -5.83 -0.18 -8.02
C VAL A 99 -6.25 1.30 -7.93
N LEU A 100 -6.38 2.01 -9.07
CA LEU A 100 -6.80 3.42 -9.08
C LEU A 100 -8.21 3.63 -8.51
N PRO A 101 -9.27 2.88 -8.91
CA PRO A 101 -10.60 3.05 -8.33
C PRO A 101 -10.65 2.90 -6.80
N PRO A 102 -10.10 1.82 -6.17
CA PRO A 102 -10.12 1.71 -4.72
C PRO A 102 -9.24 2.74 -4.01
N ALA A 103 -8.09 3.11 -4.60
CA ALA A 103 -7.23 4.17 -4.03
C ALA A 103 -7.94 5.53 -4.02
N LEU A 104 -8.61 5.89 -5.13
CA LEU A 104 -9.39 7.11 -5.23
C LEU A 104 -10.59 7.09 -4.28
N ALA A 105 -11.28 5.96 -4.14
CA ALA A 105 -12.37 5.80 -3.18
C ALA A 105 -11.90 6.05 -1.74
N LEU A 106 -10.73 5.55 -1.35
CA LEU A 106 -10.13 5.79 -0.04
C LEU A 106 -9.70 7.25 0.17
N CYS A 107 -9.20 7.91 -0.87
CA CYS A 107 -8.88 9.35 -0.83
C CYS A 107 -10.14 10.22 -0.70
N ALA A 108 -11.22 9.83 -1.38
CA ALA A 108 -12.51 10.54 -1.38
C ALA A 108 -13.36 10.22 -0.14
N ALA A 109 -13.08 9.12 0.56
CA ALA A 109 -13.78 8.73 1.77
C ALA A 109 -13.71 9.85 2.81
N ARG A 110 -14.89 10.27 3.29
CA ARG A 110 -15.00 11.20 4.40
C ARG A 110 -14.93 10.41 5.71
N PRO A 111 -14.24 10.91 6.74
CA PRO A 111 -14.31 10.36 8.09
C PRO A 111 -15.78 10.29 8.52
N THR A 112 -16.38 9.10 8.47
CA THR A 112 -17.68 8.88 9.09
C THR A 112 -17.43 8.81 10.58
N ALA A 113 -17.79 9.88 11.29
CA ALA A 113 -17.78 9.88 12.74
C ALA A 113 -18.59 8.67 13.22
N PHE A 114 -17.91 7.73 13.89
CA PHE A 114 -18.57 6.65 14.60
C PHE A 114 -19.52 7.29 15.61
N THR A 115 -20.82 7.24 15.34
CA THR A 115 -21.84 7.67 16.29
C THR A 115 -22.16 6.41 17.11
N PRO A 116 -21.72 6.31 18.37
CA PRO A 116 -22.12 5.20 19.22
C PRO A 116 -23.66 5.18 19.31
N ASP A 117 -24.25 4.01 19.17
CA ASP A 117 -25.70 3.83 19.31
C ASP A 117 -26.12 4.27 20.72
N ARG A 118 -27.03 5.25 20.80
CA ARG A 118 -27.52 5.83 22.06
C ARG A 118 -28.38 4.85 22.88
N ARG A 119 -28.56 3.62 22.42
CA ARG A 119 -29.40 2.60 23.06
C ARG A 119 -28.82 1.94 24.32
N ASP A 120 -27.57 2.23 24.68
CA ASP A 120 -26.94 1.58 25.84
C ASP A 120 -27.05 2.41 27.13
N SER A 121 -27.47 3.68 27.03
CA SER A 121 -27.55 4.62 28.17
C SER A 121 -28.91 4.62 28.90
N GLY A 122 -29.87 3.81 28.45
CA GLY A 122 -31.26 3.86 28.93
C GLY A 122 -31.61 2.92 30.09
N LYS A 123 -30.68 2.11 30.61
CA LYS A 123 -31.01 1.05 31.59
C LYS A 123 -30.46 1.25 33.01
N ALA A 124 -30.00 2.46 33.34
CA ALA A 124 -29.58 2.78 34.70
C ALA A 124 -30.31 4.02 35.21
N ALA A 125 -31.44 3.79 35.90
CA ALA A 125 -31.92 4.56 37.06
C ALA A 125 -33.39 4.20 37.35
N PRO A 126 -33.80 4.28 38.63
CA PRO A 126 -33.34 3.53 39.79
C PRO A 126 -34.35 2.45 40.22
#